data_AF-A0A369SJA1-F1
#
_entry.id   AF-A0A369SJA1-F1
#
_cell.length_a   1.000
_cell.length_b   1.000
_cell.length_c   1.000
_cell.angle_alpha   90.00
_cell.angle_beta   90.00
_cell.angle_gamma   90.00
#
_symmetry.space_group_name_H-M   'P 1'
#
loop_
_entity.id
_entity.type
_entity.pdbx_description
1 polymer ?
#
loop_
_entity_poly.entity_id
_entity_poly.type
_entity_poly.pdbx_seq_one_letter_code
_entity_poly.pdbx_strand_id
1 'polypeptide(L)'
;MTNLKESRATGKMVYARWTLFFFNFLFWGFGVAAIGVGIWIMVSNNDVSVITNSLFRSGTILVIVGGCIIAILGFLGWLGAYQEHIGILSAFLATMFTVCILEMAGGIWAGVNRPIIVSHLQDNLYNTIIAKYGQPNEVPVTRAFDNIQHNLHCCGARNYTDWAFSVWGLTKNFKPFPVPSSCCLPDYYVDGCGEDIFVRNVTLPANGIYVNGCLSALLNSMTQHNTVITGIGVTIGVIQVVGLILAGLLIYNYNESNRISPSESMRKIEDAEVENDAKQNEDEVTKSSKLNETAVLEEVHDDEIDGDKNHISADSAAVDTDKKSL
;
A
#
# COMPACT_ATOMS: atom_id res chain seq x y z
N MET A 1 25.74 -6.21 -23.29
CA MET A 1 24.74 -5.15 -22.97
C MET A 1 23.42 -5.72 -22.44
N THR A 2 22.99 -6.89 -22.88
CA THR A 2 21.83 -7.65 -22.39
C THR A 2 21.91 -7.96 -20.88
N ASN A 3 23.00 -8.57 -20.41
CA ASN A 3 23.21 -8.89 -18.99
C ASN A 3 23.16 -7.68 -18.01
N LEU A 4 23.56 -6.49 -18.46
CA LEU A 4 23.48 -5.26 -17.66
C LEU A 4 22.07 -4.67 -17.62
N LYS A 5 21.28 -4.81 -18.68
CA LYS A 5 19.85 -4.44 -18.68
C LYS A 5 19.05 -5.41 -17.82
N GLU A 6 19.38 -6.69 -17.89
CA GLU A 6 18.75 -7.76 -17.13
C GLU A 6 19.02 -7.62 -15.63
N SER A 7 20.28 -7.53 -15.20
CA SER A 7 20.66 -7.29 -13.80
C SER A 7 20.07 -5.99 -13.21
N ARG A 8 19.97 -4.92 -14.02
CA ARG A 8 19.38 -3.63 -13.61
C ARG A 8 17.84 -3.68 -13.58
N ALA A 9 17.21 -4.54 -14.37
CA ALA A 9 15.78 -4.82 -14.29
C ALA A 9 15.45 -5.66 -13.05
N THR A 10 16.25 -6.69 -12.74
CA THR A 10 16.11 -7.52 -11.53
C THR A 10 16.27 -6.69 -10.25
N GLY A 11 17.27 -5.81 -10.19
CA GLY A 11 17.49 -4.93 -9.03
C GLY A 11 16.37 -3.92 -8.78
N LYS A 12 15.78 -3.35 -9.85
CA LYS A 12 14.64 -2.42 -9.74
C LYS A 12 13.36 -3.11 -9.27
N MET A 13 13.12 -4.35 -9.71
CA MET A 13 11.96 -5.14 -9.27
C MET A 13 12.07 -5.52 -7.79
N VAL A 14 13.27 -5.85 -7.31
CA VAL A 14 13.54 -6.11 -5.89
C VAL A 14 13.26 -4.85 -5.05
N TYR A 15 13.76 -3.69 -5.44
CA TYR A 15 13.54 -2.44 -4.70
C TYR A 15 12.05 -2.05 -4.63
N ALA A 16 11.33 -2.13 -5.76
CA ALA A 16 9.90 -1.83 -5.81
C ALA A 16 9.08 -2.76 -4.89
N ARG A 17 9.43 -4.05 -4.84
CA ARG A 17 8.79 -5.03 -3.97
C ARG A 17 9.02 -4.73 -2.49
N TRP A 18 10.26 -4.48 -2.08
CA TRP A 18 10.58 -4.12 -0.69
C TRP A 18 9.92 -2.81 -0.25
N THR A 19 9.83 -1.85 -1.17
CA THR A 19 9.13 -0.59 -0.94
C THR A 19 7.64 -0.83 -0.67
N LEU A 20 6.96 -1.61 -1.52
CA LEU A 20 5.55 -1.98 -1.31
C LEU A 20 5.35 -2.78 -0.03
N PHE A 21 6.24 -3.74 0.26
CA PHE A 21 6.20 -4.52 1.50
C PHE A 21 6.25 -3.62 2.74
N PHE A 22 7.22 -2.70 2.79
CA PHE A 22 7.41 -1.80 3.92
C PHE A 22 6.22 -0.84 4.11
N PHE A 23 5.76 -0.18 3.05
CA PHE A 23 4.63 0.76 3.17
C PHE A 23 3.32 0.06 3.53
N ASN A 24 3.02 -1.11 2.96
CA ASN A 24 1.82 -1.87 3.33
C ASN A 24 1.86 -2.37 4.77
N PHE A 25 3.04 -2.76 5.28
CA PHE A 25 3.21 -3.12 6.68
C PHE A 25 2.97 -1.92 7.62
N LEU A 26 3.43 -0.72 7.25
CA LEU A 26 3.13 0.50 8.00
C LEU A 26 1.63 0.80 8.01
N PHE A 27 0.95 0.72 6.86
CA PHE A 27 -0.50 0.91 6.80
C PHE A 27 -1.26 -0.10 7.65
N TRP A 28 -0.86 -1.37 7.61
CA TRP A 28 -1.42 -2.40 8.49
C TRP A 28 -1.25 -2.02 9.97
N GLY A 29 -0.04 -1.60 10.37
CA GLY A 29 0.24 -1.14 11.72
C GLY A 29 -0.62 0.06 12.15
N PHE A 30 -0.77 1.06 11.28
CA PHE A 30 -1.67 2.21 11.53
C PHE A 30 -3.13 1.79 11.66
N GLY A 31 -3.59 0.84 10.84
CA GLY A 31 -4.94 0.27 10.94
C GLY A 31 -5.18 -0.42 12.28
N VAL A 32 -4.26 -1.30 12.70
CA VAL A 32 -4.33 -1.97 14.01
C VAL A 32 -4.28 -0.97 15.17
N ALA A 33 -3.41 0.05 15.08
CA ALA A 33 -3.34 1.11 16.08
C ALA A 33 -4.66 1.91 16.17
N ALA A 34 -5.27 2.25 15.03
CA ALA A 34 -6.55 2.95 14.99
C ALA A 34 -7.68 2.11 15.61
N ILE A 35 -7.72 0.80 15.34
CA ILE A 35 -8.66 -0.12 15.99
C ILE A 35 -8.42 -0.14 17.50
N GLY A 36 -7.16 -0.26 17.94
CA GLY A 36 -6.79 -0.27 19.34
C GLY A 36 -7.21 1.02 20.06
N VAL A 37 -6.96 2.19 19.47
CA VAL A 37 -7.41 3.48 19.99
C VAL A 37 -8.94 3.56 20.03
N GLY A 38 -9.64 3.13 18.98
CA GLY A 38 -11.10 3.14 18.94
C GLY A 38 -11.72 2.24 20.02
N ILE A 39 -11.20 1.03 20.20
CA ILE A 39 -11.62 0.12 21.27
C ILE A 39 -11.29 0.71 22.64
N TRP A 40 -10.09 1.28 22.82
CA TRP A 40 -9.69 1.95 24.06
C TRP A 40 -10.66 3.08 24.42
N ILE A 41 -11.06 3.91 23.45
CA ILE A 41 -12.06 4.96 23.65
C ILE A 41 -13.41 4.37 24.08
N MET A 42 -13.83 3.23 23.53
CA MET A 42 -15.10 2.60 23.94
C MET A 42 -15.03 1.95 25.33
N VAL A 43 -13.89 1.34 25.69
CA VAL A 43 -13.74 0.57 26.94
C VAL A 43 -13.31 1.46 28.11
N SER A 44 -12.39 2.41 27.90
CA SER A 44 -11.95 3.34 28.94
C SER A 44 -13.08 4.27 29.38
N ASN A 45 -14.11 4.43 28.55
CA ASN A 45 -15.31 5.19 28.86
C ASN A 45 -16.48 4.23 29.20
N ASN A 46 -16.26 3.35 30.19
CA ASN A 46 -17.23 2.37 30.72
C ASN A 46 -18.53 2.98 31.28
N ASP A 47 -18.65 4.31 31.31
CA ASP A 47 -19.94 4.93 31.54
C ASP A 47 -20.80 4.75 30.28
N VAL A 48 -21.86 3.92 30.42
CA VAL A 48 -22.91 3.58 29.44
C VAL A 48 -23.49 4.82 28.70
N SER A 49 -23.23 5.99 29.26
CA SER A 49 -23.58 7.33 28.86
C SER A 49 -22.74 7.83 27.63
N VAL A 50 -21.41 7.66 27.63
CA VAL A 50 -20.53 8.09 26.52
C VAL A 50 -20.78 7.23 25.28
N ILE A 51 -21.07 5.94 25.50
CA ILE A 51 -21.52 5.01 24.46
C ILE A 51 -22.91 5.39 23.95
N THR A 52 -23.80 6.00 24.73
CA THR A 52 -25.12 6.44 24.24
C THR A 52 -25.10 7.76 23.47
N ASN A 53 -23.97 8.46 23.40
CA ASN A 53 -23.84 9.65 22.56
C ASN A 53 -23.75 9.26 21.09
N SER A 54 -24.77 9.62 20.29
CA SER A 54 -24.80 9.27 18.86
C SER A 54 -23.57 9.80 18.12
N LEU A 55 -23.07 10.99 18.43
CA LEU A 55 -21.99 11.62 17.70
C LEU A 55 -20.62 11.05 18.08
N PHE A 56 -20.34 10.92 19.38
CA PHE A 56 -19.06 10.37 19.87
C PHE A 56 -18.94 8.87 19.59
N ARG A 57 -20.04 8.12 19.76
CA ARG A 57 -20.14 6.72 19.36
C ARG A 57 -19.98 6.57 17.85
N SER A 58 -20.66 7.38 17.04
CA SER A 58 -20.53 7.29 15.58
C SER A 58 -19.11 7.61 15.12
N GLY A 59 -18.47 8.65 15.68
CA GLY A 59 -17.08 8.98 15.39
C GLY A 59 -16.13 7.84 15.77
N THR A 60 -16.29 7.25 16.96
CA THR A 60 -15.46 6.13 17.42
C THR A 60 -15.67 4.88 16.57
N ILE A 61 -16.92 4.56 16.21
CA ILE A 61 -17.25 3.45 15.29
C ILE A 61 -16.61 3.68 13.92
N LEU A 62 -16.66 4.90 13.39
CA LEU A 62 -16.02 5.23 12.10
C LEU A 62 -14.50 5.02 12.15
N VAL A 63 -13.85 5.40 13.26
CA VAL A 63 -12.40 5.14 13.44
C VAL A 63 -12.11 3.64 13.49
N ILE A 64 -12.93 2.84 14.19
CA ILE A 64 -12.76 1.38 14.26
C ILE A 64 -12.97 0.75 12.87
N VAL A 65 -14.08 1.07 12.20
CA VAL A 65 -14.41 0.52 10.88
C VAL A 65 -13.36 0.92 9.84
N GLY A 66 -12.96 2.20 9.82
CA GLY A 66 -11.88 2.68 8.98
C GLY A 66 -10.56 1.97 9.28
N GLY A 67 -10.22 1.80 10.56
CA GLY A 67 -9.05 1.05 11.00
C GLY A 67 -9.06 -0.41 10.54
N CYS A 68 -10.20 -1.10 10.63
CA CYS A 68 -10.39 -2.46 10.11
C CYS A 68 -10.15 -2.53 8.60
N ILE A 69 -10.72 -1.60 7.84
CA ILE A 69 -10.52 -1.53 6.39
C ILE A 69 -9.03 -1.33 6.10
N ILE A 70 -8.38 -0.32 6.69
CA ILE A 70 -6.96 -0.02 6.50
C ILE A 70 -6.08 -1.23 6.88
N ALA A 71 -6.39 -1.92 7.99
CA ALA A 71 -5.65 -3.10 8.42
C ALA A 71 -5.80 -4.27 7.43
N ILE A 72 -7.02 -4.56 6.96
CA ILE A 72 -7.25 -5.62 5.97
C ILE A 72 -6.52 -5.30 4.66
N LEU A 73 -6.64 -4.06 4.17
CA LEU A 73 -5.96 -3.60 2.96
C LEU A 73 -4.44 -3.69 3.09
N GLY A 74 -3.88 -3.23 4.21
CA GLY A 74 -2.46 -3.31 4.49
C GLY A 74 -1.97 -4.76 4.60
N PHE A 75 -2.73 -5.65 5.23
CA PHE A 75 -2.40 -7.07 5.33
C PHE A 75 -2.40 -7.76 3.96
N LEU A 76 -3.40 -7.49 3.13
CA LEU A 76 -3.48 -8.01 1.76
C LEU A 76 -2.32 -7.49 0.89
N GLY A 77 -1.96 -6.22 1.02
CA GLY A 77 -0.80 -5.64 0.33
C GLY A 77 0.54 -6.20 0.80
N TRP A 78 0.68 -6.43 2.11
CA TRP A 78 1.85 -7.07 2.70
C TRP A 78 2.01 -8.51 2.21
N LEU A 79 0.92 -9.30 2.24
CA LEU A 79 0.89 -10.68 1.76
C LEU A 79 1.16 -10.77 0.25
N GLY A 80 0.60 -9.84 -0.54
CA GLY A 80 0.81 -9.76 -1.98
C GLY A 80 2.20 -9.32 -2.40
N ALA A 81 2.89 -8.52 -1.58
CA ALA A 81 4.31 -8.21 -1.81
C ALA A 81 5.24 -9.36 -1.40
N TYR A 82 4.84 -10.14 -0.39
CA TYR A 82 5.62 -11.27 0.13
C TYR A 82 5.50 -12.52 -0.77
N GLN A 83 4.30 -12.87 -1.20
CA GLN A 83 4.09 -14.03 -2.06
C GLN A 83 4.30 -13.66 -3.53
N GLU A 84 5.18 -14.38 -4.22
CA GLU A 84 5.45 -14.20 -5.66
C GLU A 84 4.30 -14.69 -6.56
N HIS A 85 3.08 -14.78 -6.03
CA HIS A 85 1.93 -15.31 -6.76
C HIS A 85 1.14 -14.17 -7.42
N ILE A 86 1.07 -14.18 -8.76
CA ILE A 86 0.35 -13.17 -9.56
C ILE A 86 -1.06 -12.92 -9.04
N GLY A 87 -1.78 -13.97 -8.63
CA GLY A 87 -3.17 -13.86 -8.18
C GLY A 87 -3.36 -12.99 -6.93
N ILE A 88 -2.36 -12.92 -6.04
CA ILE A 88 -2.46 -12.09 -4.83
C ILE A 88 -2.06 -10.66 -5.15
N LEU A 89 -1.06 -10.47 -6.02
CA LEU A 89 -0.67 -9.16 -6.51
C LEU A 89 -1.79 -8.51 -7.35
N SER A 90 -2.53 -9.31 -8.14
CA SER A 90 -3.69 -8.83 -8.88
C SER A 90 -4.87 -8.51 -7.98
N ALA A 91 -5.10 -9.29 -6.91
CA ALA A 91 -6.09 -8.98 -5.88
C ALA A 91 -5.76 -7.66 -5.16
N PHE A 92 -4.49 -7.41 -4.84
CA PHE A 92 -4.04 -6.14 -4.29
C PHE A 92 -4.32 -4.97 -5.24
N LEU A 93 -3.95 -5.11 -6.52
CA LEU A 93 -4.22 -4.08 -7.53
C LEU A 93 -5.71 -3.78 -7.68
N ALA A 94 -6.55 -4.83 -7.76
CA ALA A 94 -8.00 -4.68 -7.85
C ALA A 94 -8.55 -3.93 -6.64
N THR A 95 -8.05 -4.25 -5.45
CA THR A 95 -8.50 -3.62 -4.21
C THR A 95 -8.08 -2.15 -4.12
N MET A 96 -6.85 -1.80 -4.50
CA MET A 96 -6.41 -0.40 -4.60
C MET A 96 -7.26 0.41 -5.59
N PHE A 97 -7.64 -0.21 -6.71
CA PHE A 97 -8.50 0.42 -7.70
C PHE A 97 -9.92 0.64 -7.16
N THR A 98 -10.48 -0.34 -6.44
CA THR A 98 -11.79 -0.20 -5.77
C THR A 98 -11.78 0.93 -4.74
N VAL A 99 -10.73 1.05 -3.93
CA VAL A 99 -10.61 2.14 -2.95
C VAL A 99 -10.59 3.50 -3.64
N CYS A 100 -9.83 3.66 -4.72
CA CYS A 100 -9.80 4.91 -5.50
C CYS A 100 -11.21 5.33 -5.98
N ILE A 101 -11.99 4.37 -6.49
CA ILE A 101 -13.39 4.64 -6.90
C ILE A 101 -14.25 5.06 -5.70
N LEU A 102 -14.12 4.36 -4.56
CA LEU A 102 -14.88 4.68 -3.36
C LEU A 102 -14.51 6.05 -2.77
N GLU A 103 -13.23 6.42 -2.80
CA GLU A 103 -12.76 7.74 -2.37
C GLU A 103 -13.33 8.85 -3.26
N MET A 104 -13.30 8.66 -4.58
CA MET A 104 -13.90 9.62 -5.52
C MET A 104 -15.42 9.73 -5.31
N ALA A 105 -16.12 8.61 -5.22
CA ALA A 105 -17.56 8.58 -5.01
C ALA A 105 -17.94 9.23 -3.67
N GLY A 106 -17.23 8.90 -2.60
CA GLY A 106 -17.42 9.46 -1.27
C GLY A 106 -17.12 10.96 -1.22
N GLY A 107 -16.05 11.41 -1.87
CA GLY A 107 -15.69 12.82 -1.98
C GLY A 107 -16.74 13.64 -2.72
N ILE A 108 -17.22 13.14 -3.87
CA ILE A 108 -18.31 13.76 -4.64
C ILE A 108 -19.59 13.81 -3.81
N TRP A 109 -19.98 12.68 -3.21
CA TRP A 109 -21.19 12.58 -2.39
C TRP A 109 -21.14 13.55 -1.21
N ALA A 110 -20.02 13.62 -0.49
CA ALA A 110 -19.82 14.53 0.64
C ALA A 110 -19.86 15.99 0.20
N GLY A 111 -19.29 16.31 -0.97
CA GLY A 111 -19.32 17.65 -1.56
C GLY A 111 -20.74 18.11 -1.90
N VAL A 112 -21.53 17.25 -2.57
CA VAL A 112 -22.91 17.55 -2.97
C VAL A 112 -23.84 17.64 -1.74
N ASN A 113 -23.66 16.74 -0.77
CA ASN A 113 -24.53 16.66 0.40
C ASN A 113 -24.02 17.46 1.60
N ARG A 114 -23.09 18.42 1.41
CA ARG A 114 -22.58 19.28 2.50
C ARG A 114 -23.69 19.88 3.37
N PRO A 115 -24.79 20.46 2.83
CA PRO A 115 -25.84 21.05 3.67
C PRO A 115 -26.51 20.03 4.61
N ILE A 116 -26.75 18.80 4.10
CA ILE A 116 -27.38 17.71 4.86
C ILE A 116 -26.44 17.19 5.94
N ILE A 117 -25.14 17.06 5.62
CA ILE A 117 -24.13 16.64 6.59
C ILE A 117 -24.03 17.68 7.72
N VAL A 118 -23.99 18.97 7.37
CA VAL A 118 -23.92 20.07 8.34
C VAL A 118 -25.16 20.10 9.25
N SER A 119 -26.37 19.95 8.71
CA SER A 119 -27.58 19.93 9.54
C SER A 119 -27.60 18.74 10.50
N HIS A 120 -27.27 17.54 10.03
CA HIS A 120 -27.20 16.35 10.89
C HIS A 120 -26.13 16.49 11.99
N LEU A 121 -24.97 17.08 11.68
CA LEU A 121 -23.95 17.37 12.69
C LEU A 121 -24.48 18.37 13.72
N GLN A 122 -25.17 19.41 13.28
CA GLN A 122 -25.75 20.42 14.17
C GLN A 122 -26.75 19.82 15.14
N ASP A 123 -27.69 19.02 14.63
CA ASP A 123 -28.76 18.42 15.44
C ASP A 123 -28.18 17.43 16.45
N ASN A 124 -27.20 16.62 16.05
CA ASN A 124 -26.55 15.68 16.97
C ASN A 124 -25.71 16.40 18.04
N LEU A 125 -24.99 17.48 17.70
CA LEU A 125 -24.27 18.30 18.67
C LEU A 125 -25.23 18.96 19.66
N TYR A 126 -26.33 19.53 19.16
CA TYR A 126 -27.36 20.16 19.96
C TYR A 126 -28.02 19.17 20.94
N ASN A 127 -28.50 18.03 20.43
CA ASN A 127 -29.13 16.99 21.25
C ASN A 127 -28.17 16.42 22.30
N THR A 128 -26.87 16.35 21.97
CA THR A 128 -25.83 15.97 22.90
C THR A 128 -25.69 16.98 24.04
N ILE A 129 -25.56 18.27 23.72
CA ILE A 129 -25.44 19.33 24.73
C ILE A 129 -26.62 19.28 25.68
N ILE A 130 -27.84 19.18 25.13
CA ILE A 130 -29.05 19.23 25.93
C ILE A 130 -29.15 18.06 26.90
N ALA A 131 -28.91 16.84 26.42
CA ALA A 131 -29.19 15.64 27.18
C ALA A 131 -28.02 15.17 28.06
N LYS A 132 -26.77 15.44 27.66
CA LYS A 132 -25.60 14.72 28.19
C LYS A 132 -24.56 15.62 28.84
N TYR A 133 -24.49 16.90 28.48
CA TYR A 133 -23.54 17.79 29.13
C TYR A 133 -23.81 17.90 30.63
N GLY A 134 -22.75 17.84 31.44
CA GLY A 134 -22.82 18.00 32.90
C GLY A 134 -23.53 16.87 33.64
N GLN A 135 -23.87 15.77 32.98
CA GLN A 135 -24.43 14.60 33.65
C GLN A 135 -23.32 13.81 34.37
N PRO A 136 -23.57 13.26 35.58
CA PRO A 136 -22.55 12.56 36.37
C PRO A 136 -21.88 11.41 35.61
N ASN A 137 -22.64 10.75 34.74
CA ASN A 137 -22.16 9.61 33.98
C ASN A 137 -21.42 10.07 32.71
N GLU A 138 -21.59 11.30 32.24
CA GLU A 138 -21.14 11.78 30.91
C GLU A 138 -19.93 12.71 31.01
N VAL A 139 -19.03 12.48 31.96
CA VAL A 139 -17.86 13.35 32.20
C VAL A 139 -17.00 13.52 30.94
N PRO A 140 -16.74 12.49 30.11
CA PRO A 140 -15.98 12.65 28.87
C PRO A 140 -16.67 13.56 27.84
N VAL A 141 -18.01 13.55 27.78
CA VAL A 141 -18.77 14.46 26.90
C VAL A 141 -18.57 15.90 27.36
N THR A 142 -18.72 16.16 28.66
CA THR A 142 -18.50 17.48 29.27
C THR A 142 -17.10 18.01 28.92
N ARG A 143 -16.05 17.22 29.18
CA ARG A 143 -14.67 17.58 28.86
C ARG A 143 -14.44 17.82 27.37
N ALA A 144 -15.05 17.01 26.50
CA ALA A 144 -14.94 17.17 25.06
C ALA A 144 -15.55 18.50 24.61
N PHE A 145 -16.73 18.85 25.11
CA PHE A 145 -17.37 20.13 24.81
C PHE A 145 -16.58 21.30 25.39
N ASP A 146 -16.06 21.20 26.60
CA ASP A 146 -15.25 22.25 27.21
C ASP A 146 -14.00 22.54 26.36
N ASN A 147 -13.32 21.49 25.92
CA ASN A 147 -12.17 21.60 25.04
C ASN A 147 -12.54 22.20 23.67
N ILE A 148 -13.65 21.79 23.07
CA ILE A 148 -14.12 22.33 21.79
C ILE A 148 -14.40 23.83 21.93
N GLN A 149 -15.13 24.23 22.96
CA GLN A 149 -15.51 25.61 23.22
C GLN A 149 -14.28 26.50 23.47
N HIS A 150 -13.36 26.02 24.31
CA HIS A 150 -12.11 26.70 24.59
C HIS A 150 -11.22 26.81 23.35
N ASN A 151 -11.02 25.73 22.60
CA ASN A 151 -10.06 25.71 21.48
C ASN A 151 -10.60 26.36 20.20
N LEU A 152 -11.92 26.36 19.99
CA LEU A 152 -12.56 26.97 18.82
C LEU A 152 -13.21 28.31 19.13
N HIS A 153 -13.08 28.82 20.36
CA HIS A 153 -13.61 30.11 20.78
C HIS A 153 -15.10 30.27 20.46
N CYS A 154 -15.90 29.29 20.91
CA CYS A 154 -17.32 29.15 20.59
C CYS A 154 -18.12 28.71 21.82
N CYS A 155 -19.46 28.81 21.77
CA CYS A 155 -20.35 28.40 22.85
C CYS A 155 -21.63 27.78 22.32
N GLY A 156 -21.98 26.59 22.81
CA GLY A 156 -23.14 25.81 22.36
C GLY A 156 -22.97 25.20 20.96
N ALA A 157 -24.01 24.53 20.46
CA ALA A 157 -23.98 23.92 19.13
C ALA A 157 -24.22 24.97 18.03
N ARG A 158 -25.32 25.70 18.18
CA ARG A 158 -25.81 26.76 17.29
C ARG A 158 -25.39 28.13 17.80
N ASN A 159 -25.52 28.33 19.11
CA ASN A 159 -25.07 29.52 19.85
C ASN A 159 -25.17 29.26 21.36
N TYR A 160 -24.79 30.26 22.15
CA TYR A 160 -24.79 30.20 23.62
C TYR A 160 -26.19 29.97 24.25
N THR A 161 -27.30 30.25 23.55
CA THR A 161 -28.65 30.08 24.12
C THR A 161 -29.08 28.62 24.18
N ASP A 162 -28.37 27.71 23.50
CA ASP A 162 -28.62 26.27 23.60
C ASP A 162 -28.51 25.77 25.06
N TRP A 163 -27.68 26.42 25.88
CA TRP A 163 -27.50 26.09 27.30
C TRP A 163 -28.76 26.28 28.15
N ALA A 164 -29.63 27.22 27.76
CA ALA A 164 -30.91 27.48 28.42
C ALA A 164 -31.84 26.26 28.41
N PHE A 165 -31.67 25.38 27.43
CA PHE A 165 -32.49 24.19 27.23
C PHE A 165 -31.79 22.90 27.70
N SER A 166 -30.53 23.00 28.13
CA SER A 166 -29.78 21.84 28.60
C SER A 166 -30.21 21.42 29.99
N VAL A 167 -30.22 20.10 30.26
CA VAL A 167 -30.52 19.57 31.59
C VAL A 167 -29.58 20.18 32.64
N TRP A 168 -28.29 20.32 32.31
CA TRP A 168 -27.32 20.98 33.19
C TRP A 168 -27.68 22.45 33.47
N GLY A 169 -27.97 23.24 32.44
CA GLY A 169 -28.31 24.66 32.59
C GLY A 169 -29.59 24.86 33.43
N LEU A 170 -30.58 24.00 33.22
CA LEU A 170 -31.83 24.00 33.98
C LEU A 170 -31.63 23.66 35.48
N THR A 171 -30.69 22.78 35.83
CA THR A 171 -30.42 22.44 37.24
C THR A 171 -29.77 23.56 38.04
N LYS A 172 -29.15 24.53 37.37
CA LYS A 172 -28.34 25.57 37.99
C LYS A 172 -29.15 26.78 38.48
N ASN A 173 -30.44 26.90 38.13
CA ASN A 173 -31.38 27.92 38.63
C ASN A 173 -30.91 29.40 38.52
N PHE A 174 -29.97 29.72 37.62
CA PHE A 174 -29.56 31.10 37.34
C PHE A 174 -30.46 31.75 36.27
N LYS A 175 -30.70 33.06 36.37
CA LYS A 175 -31.48 33.82 35.38
C LYS A 175 -30.57 34.80 34.62
N PRO A 176 -30.72 34.93 33.28
CA PRO A 176 -31.69 34.25 32.43
C PRO A 176 -31.36 32.76 32.19
N PHE A 177 -30.08 32.36 32.18
CA PHE A 177 -29.60 30.97 32.24
C PHE A 177 -28.06 30.97 32.29
N PRO A 178 -27.39 29.95 32.85
CA PRO A 178 -25.94 29.89 32.88
C PRO A 178 -25.35 29.25 31.61
N VAL A 179 -24.07 29.54 31.34
CA VAL A 179 -23.24 28.82 30.37
C VAL A 179 -22.01 28.21 31.06
N PRO A 180 -21.39 27.17 30.49
CA PRO A 180 -20.13 26.64 30.99
C PRO A 180 -19.01 27.69 31.05
N SER A 181 -18.09 27.52 32.00
CA SER A 181 -16.88 28.35 32.09
C SER A 181 -16.00 28.25 30.84
N SER A 182 -16.08 27.16 30.07
CA SER A 182 -15.40 27.04 28.77
C SER A 182 -15.91 28.00 27.70
N CYS A 183 -17.11 28.58 27.87
CA CYS A 183 -17.63 29.63 26.99
C CYS A 183 -17.02 31.00 27.30
N CYS A 184 -16.30 31.15 28.41
CA CYS A 184 -15.79 32.43 28.87
C CYS A 184 -14.59 32.89 28.05
N LEU A 185 -14.53 34.20 27.80
CA LEU A 185 -13.35 34.82 27.23
C LEU A 185 -12.18 34.77 28.24
N PRO A 186 -10.92 34.68 27.78
CA PRO A 186 -9.75 34.55 28.66
C PRO A 186 -9.66 35.67 29.72
N ASP A 187 -9.99 36.91 29.34
CA ASP A 187 -9.96 38.07 30.24
C ASP A 187 -11.03 38.02 31.34
N TYR A 188 -12.01 37.12 31.21
CA TYR A 188 -13.14 36.94 32.09
C TYR A 188 -13.15 35.58 32.78
N TYR A 189 -12.03 34.84 32.76
CA TYR A 189 -11.91 33.54 33.43
C TYR A 189 -11.95 33.62 34.98
N VAL A 190 -12.16 34.81 35.55
CA VAL A 190 -12.26 35.07 36.99
C VAL A 190 -13.69 34.90 37.54
N ASP A 191 -13.80 34.61 38.84
CA ASP A 191 -14.98 34.13 39.57
C ASP A 191 -16.34 34.69 39.09
N GLY A 192 -17.19 33.78 38.58
CA GLY A 192 -18.59 34.04 38.23
C GLY A 192 -18.91 34.06 36.74
N CYS A 193 -17.92 33.93 35.85
CA CYS A 193 -18.21 33.87 34.42
C CYS A 193 -19.02 32.61 34.07
N GLY A 194 -20.17 32.85 33.44
CA GLY A 194 -21.12 31.81 33.05
C GLY A 194 -22.25 31.55 34.04
N GLU A 195 -22.12 31.92 35.32
CA GLU A 195 -23.21 31.82 36.30
C GLU A 195 -24.07 33.10 36.35
N ASP A 196 -23.47 34.24 36.02
CA ASP A 196 -24.11 35.55 36.13
C ASP A 196 -23.84 36.44 34.91
N ILE A 197 -24.47 36.10 33.78
CA ILE A 197 -24.25 36.78 32.49
C ILE A 197 -24.90 38.19 32.49
N PHE A 198 -25.79 38.51 33.45
CA PHE A 198 -26.65 39.70 33.37
C PHE A 198 -26.80 40.54 34.67
N VAL A 199 -26.23 40.17 35.84
CA VAL A 199 -26.49 40.93 37.09
C VAL A 199 -25.42 41.97 37.43
N ARG A 200 -24.28 42.05 36.73
CA ARG A 200 -23.33 43.15 36.97
C ARG A 200 -23.74 44.41 36.20
N ASN A 201 -24.28 45.40 36.93
CA ASN A 201 -24.37 46.82 36.55
C ASN A 201 -22.98 47.46 36.37
N VAL A 202 -22.11 46.80 35.61
CA VAL A 202 -20.92 47.37 35.02
C VAL A 202 -21.29 47.54 33.56
N THR A 203 -20.96 48.67 32.97
CA THR A 203 -20.89 48.88 31.52
C THR A 203 -19.84 47.96 30.90
N LEU A 204 -20.03 46.65 31.06
CA LEU A 204 -19.43 45.65 30.20
C LEU A 204 -20.23 45.75 28.90
N PRO A 205 -19.59 45.83 27.74
CA PRO A 205 -20.32 45.59 26.51
C PRO A 205 -21.02 44.24 26.64
N ALA A 206 -21.94 43.93 25.74
CA ALA A 206 -22.12 42.51 25.42
C ALA A 206 -20.73 41.83 25.39
N ASN A 207 -20.62 40.56 25.78
CA ASN A 207 -19.47 39.69 25.46
C ASN A 207 -18.38 39.51 26.55
N GLY A 208 -18.72 38.88 27.69
CA GLY A 208 -17.74 38.13 28.51
C GLY A 208 -17.60 36.65 28.09
N ILE A 209 -18.39 36.24 27.08
CA ILE A 209 -18.49 34.87 26.59
C ILE A 209 -18.42 34.84 25.05
N TYR A 210 -18.07 33.68 24.50
CA TYR A 210 -18.26 33.39 23.09
C TYR A 210 -19.76 33.27 22.78
N VAL A 211 -20.24 33.96 21.73
CA VAL A 211 -21.66 33.95 21.35
C VAL A 211 -21.96 33.03 20.17
N ASN A 212 -20.95 32.74 19.35
CA ASN A 212 -21.08 31.95 18.14
C ASN A 212 -21.12 30.46 18.47
N GLY A 213 -21.93 29.70 17.73
CA GLY A 213 -22.01 28.24 17.86
C GLY A 213 -20.75 27.52 17.41
N CYS A 214 -20.45 26.41 18.07
CA CYS A 214 -19.26 25.61 17.80
C CYS A 214 -19.26 24.91 16.46
N LEU A 215 -20.43 24.58 15.88
CA LEU A 215 -20.45 24.01 14.53
C LEU A 215 -19.99 25.03 13.49
N SER A 216 -20.48 26.27 13.58
CA SER A 216 -20.06 27.33 12.65
C SER A 216 -18.57 27.66 12.83
N ALA A 217 -18.09 27.74 14.07
CA ALA A 217 -16.66 27.92 14.36
C ALA A 217 -15.80 26.79 13.78
N LEU A 218 -16.24 25.53 13.93
CA LEU A 218 -15.58 24.36 13.36
C LEU A 218 -15.55 24.42 11.83
N LEU A 219 -16.66 24.74 11.16
CA LEU A 219 -16.72 24.84 9.70
C LEU A 219 -15.87 26.00 9.18
N ASN A 220 -15.85 27.12 9.89
CA ASN A 220 -14.97 28.24 9.56
C ASN A 220 -13.50 27.85 9.73
N SER A 221 -13.15 27.17 10.82
CA SER A 221 -11.80 26.63 11.03
C SER A 221 -11.40 25.65 9.91
N MET A 222 -12.29 24.74 9.52
CA MET A 222 -12.07 23.81 8.40
C MET A 222 -11.92 24.55 7.06
N THR A 223 -12.62 25.67 6.88
CA THR A 223 -12.51 26.51 5.67
C THR A 223 -11.18 27.26 5.63
N GLN A 224 -10.72 27.78 6.78
CA GLN A 224 -9.40 28.40 6.91
C GLN A 224 -8.27 27.40 6.64
N HIS A 225 -8.44 26.16 7.09
CA HIS A 225 -7.49 25.07 6.89
C HIS A 225 -7.82 24.19 5.67
N ASN A 226 -8.70 24.61 4.77
CA ASN A 226 -9.16 23.79 3.65
C ASN A 226 -8.00 23.39 2.71
N THR A 227 -6.98 24.25 2.59
CA THR A 227 -5.76 23.94 1.86
C THR A 227 -5.03 22.73 2.44
N VAL A 228 -4.96 22.62 3.76
CA VAL A 228 -4.30 21.48 4.44
C VAL A 228 -5.10 20.21 4.23
N ILE A 229 -6.42 20.27 4.42
CA ILE A 229 -7.32 19.11 4.24
C ILE A 229 -7.25 18.60 2.80
N THR A 230 -7.33 19.51 1.83
CA THR A 230 -7.19 19.20 0.40
C THR A 230 -5.80 18.63 0.11
N GLY A 231 -4.74 19.19 0.70
CA GLY A 231 -3.37 18.70 0.56
C GLY A 231 -3.19 17.26 1.07
N ILE A 232 -3.79 16.91 2.21
CA ILE A 232 -3.78 15.53 2.73
C ILE A 232 -4.49 14.60 1.74
N GLY A 233 -5.69 14.97 1.26
CA GLY A 233 -6.44 14.17 0.30
C GLY A 233 -5.69 13.95 -1.01
N VAL A 234 -5.09 15.00 -1.58
CA VAL A 234 -4.26 14.90 -2.79
C VAL A 234 -3.04 14.01 -2.56
N THR A 235 -2.38 14.13 -1.39
CA THR A 235 -1.22 13.30 -1.05
C THR A 235 -1.60 11.82 -0.98
N ILE A 236 -2.73 11.49 -0.34
CA ILE A 236 -3.25 10.12 -0.29
C ILE A 236 -3.52 9.60 -1.71
N GLY A 237 -4.20 10.40 -2.54
CA GLY A 237 -4.49 10.04 -3.94
C GLY A 237 -3.22 9.80 -4.76
N VAL A 238 -2.18 10.64 -4.61
CA VAL A 238 -0.90 10.46 -5.29
C VAL A 238 -0.22 9.16 -4.82
N ILE A 239 -0.16 8.90 -3.52
CA ILE A 239 0.42 7.66 -2.97
C ILE A 239 -0.31 6.43 -3.55
N GLN A 240 -1.64 6.49 -3.64
CA GLN A 240 -2.44 5.39 -4.19
C GLN A 240 -2.17 5.18 -5.69
N VAL A 241 -2.07 6.25 -6.49
CA VAL A 241 -1.70 6.17 -7.91
C VAL A 241 -0.30 5.59 -8.10
N VAL A 242 0.67 6.00 -7.29
CA VAL A 242 2.02 5.39 -7.31
C VAL A 242 1.93 3.89 -6.98
N GLY A 243 1.14 3.51 -5.97
CA GLY A 243 0.89 2.11 -5.63
C GLY A 243 0.31 1.30 -6.80
N LEU A 244 -0.67 1.85 -7.52
CA LEU A 244 -1.27 1.24 -8.71
C LEU A 244 -0.24 1.05 -9.83
N ILE A 245 0.56 2.07 -10.11
CA ILE A 245 1.60 2.01 -11.15
C ILE A 245 2.65 0.94 -10.78
N LEU A 246 3.14 0.94 -9.54
CA LEU A 246 4.15 -0.01 -9.09
C LEU A 246 3.62 -1.46 -9.13
N ALA A 247 2.39 -1.69 -8.64
CA ALA A 247 1.77 -3.01 -8.70
C ALA A 247 1.54 -3.46 -10.15
N GLY A 248 1.06 -2.58 -11.02
CA GLY A 248 0.87 -2.86 -12.45
C GLY A 248 2.18 -3.19 -13.17
N LEU A 249 3.24 -2.43 -12.92
CA LEU A 249 4.58 -2.69 -13.47
C LEU A 249 5.14 -4.02 -12.98
N LEU A 250 4.95 -4.37 -11.71
CA LEU A 250 5.38 -5.66 -11.18
C LEU A 250 4.61 -6.83 -11.82
N ILE A 251 3.29 -6.72 -12.01
CA ILE A 251 2.49 -7.75 -12.68
C ILE A 251 2.93 -7.90 -14.14
N TYR A 252 3.13 -6.79 -14.86
CA TYR A 252 3.58 -6.81 -16.25
C TYR A 252 4.93 -7.51 -16.39
N ASN A 253 5.93 -7.12 -15.58
CA ASN A 253 7.25 -7.74 -15.63
C ASN A 253 7.23 -9.21 -15.19
N TYR A 254 6.40 -9.56 -14.20
CA TYR A 254 6.24 -10.96 -13.79
C TYR A 254 5.67 -11.79 -14.95
N ASN A 255 4.61 -11.32 -15.61
CA ASN A 255 4.02 -12.01 -16.76
C ASN A 255 5.00 -12.15 -17.92
N GLU A 256 5.81 -11.13 -18.19
CA GLU A 256 6.83 -11.17 -19.23
C GLU A 256 7.92 -12.20 -18.89
N SER A 257 8.43 -12.21 -17.65
CA SER A 257 9.39 -13.22 -17.19
C SER A 257 8.84 -14.65 -17.30
N ASN A 258 7.55 -14.83 -17.00
CA ASN A 258 6.87 -16.12 -17.12
C ASN A 258 6.66 -16.57 -18.58
N ARG A 259 6.61 -15.64 -19.54
CA ARG A 259 6.56 -15.93 -20.98
C ARG A 259 7.93 -16.25 -21.56
N ILE A 260 8.97 -15.52 -21.12
CA ILE A 260 10.33 -15.70 -21.61
C ILE A 260 10.91 -17.05 -21.15
N SER A 261 10.65 -17.46 -19.90
CA SER A 261 11.23 -18.70 -19.35
C SER A 261 10.95 -19.96 -20.21
N PRO A 262 9.70 -20.25 -20.65
CA PRO A 262 9.41 -21.36 -21.57
C PRO A 262 10.09 -21.22 -22.95
N SER A 263 10.10 -20.01 -23.52
CA SER A 263 10.71 -19.76 -24.83
C SER A 263 12.23 -19.95 -24.82
N GLU A 264 12.89 -19.56 -23.74
CA GLU A 264 14.33 -19.70 -23.59
C GLU A 264 14.73 -21.17 -23.38
N SER A 265 13.93 -21.94 -22.65
CA SER A 265 14.13 -23.40 -22.54
C SER A 265 13.97 -24.11 -23.88
N MET A 266 12.98 -23.73 -24.71
CA MET A 266 12.85 -24.31 -26.06
C MET A 266 14.04 -23.94 -26.95
N ARG A 267 14.49 -22.68 -26.93
CA ARG A 267 15.66 -22.26 -27.70
C ARG A 267 16.92 -23.04 -27.31
N LYS A 268 17.15 -23.28 -26.02
CA LYS A 268 18.29 -24.08 -25.55
C LYS A 268 18.23 -25.55 -26.00
N ILE A 269 17.03 -26.10 -26.16
CA ILE A 269 16.85 -27.47 -26.68
C ILE A 269 17.18 -27.48 -28.18
N GLU A 270 16.68 -26.51 -28.93
CA GLU A 270 16.95 -26.37 -30.37
C GLU A 270 18.45 -26.15 -30.65
N ASP A 271 19.12 -25.28 -29.88
CA ASP A 271 20.57 -25.06 -29.97
C ASP A 271 21.36 -26.36 -29.66
N ALA A 272 20.89 -27.18 -28.71
CA ALA A 272 21.53 -28.45 -28.35
C ALA A 272 21.32 -29.55 -29.42
N GLU A 273 20.18 -29.57 -30.11
CA GLU A 273 19.94 -30.44 -31.26
C GLU A 273 20.86 -30.08 -32.42
N VAL A 274 20.95 -28.79 -32.77
CA VAL A 274 21.83 -28.31 -33.86
C VAL A 274 23.30 -28.65 -33.58
N GLU A 275 23.77 -28.52 -32.33
CA GLU A 275 25.15 -28.87 -31.99
C GLU A 275 25.42 -30.38 -32.05
N ASN A 276 24.44 -31.23 -31.72
CA ASN A 276 24.58 -32.69 -31.85
C ASN A 276 24.63 -33.12 -33.33
N ASP A 277 23.79 -32.52 -34.18
CA ASP A 277 23.78 -32.80 -35.62
C ASP A 277 25.10 -32.37 -36.30
N ALA A 278 25.66 -31.24 -35.87
CA ALA A 278 26.97 -30.78 -36.34
C ALA A 278 28.09 -31.76 -35.98
N LYS A 279 28.11 -32.29 -34.74
CA LYS A 279 29.10 -33.28 -34.30
C LYS A 279 28.97 -34.62 -35.05
N GLN A 280 27.74 -35.09 -35.28
CA GLN A 280 27.53 -36.32 -36.07
C GLN A 280 28.04 -36.19 -37.51
N ASN A 281 27.80 -35.04 -38.16
CA ASN A 281 28.32 -34.78 -39.50
C ASN A 281 29.86 -34.72 -39.53
N GLU A 282 30.50 -34.09 -38.55
CA GLU A 282 31.97 -34.08 -38.45
C GLU A 282 32.56 -35.49 -38.25
N ASP A 283 31.91 -36.32 -37.43
CA ASP A 283 32.32 -37.70 -37.19
C ASP A 283 32.19 -38.57 -38.47
N GLU A 284 31.10 -38.40 -39.24
CA GLU A 284 30.92 -39.10 -40.52
C GLU A 284 31.96 -38.67 -41.56
N VAL A 285 32.22 -37.37 -41.71
CA VAL A 285 33.23 -36.84 -42.64
C VAL A 285 34.63 -37.35 -42.26
N THR A 286 34.96 -37.35 -40.96
CA THR A 286 36.25 -37.83 -40.46
C THR A 286 36.42 -39.34 -40.70
N LYS A 287 35.35 -40.13 -40.53
CA LYS A 287 35.35 -41.56 -40.80
C LYS A 287 35.51 -41.87 -42.29
N SER A 288 34.85 -41.10 -43.15
CA SER A 288 34.96 -41.23 -44.61
C SER A 288 36.36 -40.85 -45.11
N SER A 289 36.96 -39.79 -44.57
CA SER A 289 38.35 -39.39 -44.84
C SER A 289 39.34 -40.49 -44.50
N LYS A 290 39.21 -41.11 -43.31
CA LYS A 290 40.09 -42.21 -42.89
C LYS A 290 39.94 -43.45 -43.77
N LEU A 291 38.72 -43.78 -44.20
CA LEU A 291 38.50 -44.90 -45.13
C LEU A 291 39.19 -44.66 -46.47
N ASN A 292 39.10 -43.45 -47.01
CA ASN A 292 39.77 -43.07 -48.25
C ASN A 292 41.29 -43.12 -48.12
N GLU A 293 41.85 -42.65 -47.00
CA GLU A 293 43.28 -42.70 -46.73
C GLU A 293 43.78 -44.15 -46.58
N THR A 294 42.97 -45.03 -46.00
CA THR A 294 43.28 -46.46 -45.87
C THR A 294 43.23 -47.17 -47.23
N ALA A 295 42.25 -46.85 -48.07
CA ALA A 295 42.13 -47.40 -49.43
C ALA A 295 43.26 -46.95 -50.35
N VAL A 296 43.71 -45.69 -50.23
CA VAL A 296 44.86 -45.17 -51.00
C VAL A 296 46.18 -45.85 -50.58
N LEU A 297 46.34 -46.19 -49.30
CA LEU A 297 47.51 -46.94 -48.82
C LEU A 297 47.51 -48.41 -49.30
N GLU A 298 46.34 -49.01 -49.50
CA GLU A 298 46.21 -50.35 -50.09
C GLU A 298 46.60 -50.33 -51.59
N GLU A 299 46.16 -49.34 -52.36
CA GLU A 299 46.55 -49.19 -53.79
C GLU A 299 48.06 -48.93 -53.97
N VAL A 300 48.69 -48.17 -53.09
CA VAL A 300 50.15 -47.90 -53.16
C VAL A 300 50.98 -49.15 -52.79
N HIS A 301 50.45 -50.05 -51.96
CA HIS A 301 51.19 -51.26 -51.59
C HIS A 301 51.14 -52.34 -52.68
N ASP A 302 50.10 -52.35 -53.52
CA ASP A 302 50.01 -53.26 -54.67
C ASP A 302 50.91 -52.83 -55.84
N ASP A 303 51.18 -51.53 -56.02
CA ASP A 303 52.08 -51.03 -57.06
C ASP A 303 53.58 -51.27 -56.78
N GLU A 304 53.98 -51.54 -55.52
CA GLU A 304 55.37 -51.83 -55.16
C GLU A 304 55.74 -53.33 -55.36
N ILE A 305 54.77 -54.19 -55.67
CA ILE A 305 54.99 -55.63 -55.87
C ILE A 305 55.17 -56.00 -57.37
N ASP A 306 54.81 -55.13 -58.32
CA ASP A 306 54.89 -55.44 -59.77
C ASP A 306 56.05 -54.74 -60.52
N GLY A 307 56.92 -54.02 -59.79
CA GLY A 307 58.01 -53.21 -60.36
C GLY A 307 59.36 -53.89 -60.60
N ASP A 308 59.59 -55.13 -60.15
CA ASP A 308 60.91 -55.78 -60.24
C ASP A 308 60.91 -57.12 -60.99
N LYS A 309 60.38 -57.12 -62.23
CA LYS A 309 60.60 -58.20 -63.21
C LYS A 309 60.67 -57.68 -64.64
N ASN A 310 61.87 -57.33 -65.12
CA ASN A 310 62.42 -57.72 -66.44
C ASN A 310 63.45 -56.72 -67.00
N HIS A 311 64.73 -56.95 -66.70
CA HIS A 311 65.91 -56.79 -67.57
C HIS A 311 67.12 -57.09 -66.65
N ILE A 312 67.89 -58.17 -66.81
CA ILE A 312 68.92 -58.36 -67.83
C ILE A 312 69.28 -59.87 -67.85
N SER A 313 69.28 -60.47 -69.04
CA SER A 313 69.85 -61.80 -69.31
C SER A 313 71.33 -61.65 -69.68
N ALA A 314 72.21 -62.44 -69.06
CA ALA A 314 73.20 -63.31 -69.72
C ALA A 314 74.31 -63.80 -68.76
N ASP A 315 74.35 -65.12 -68.59
CA ASP A 315 75.50 -66.03 -68.55
C ASP A 315 76.75 -65.71 -67.71
N SER A 316 77.10 -66.62 -66.79
CA SER A 316 77.93 -67.79 -67.11
C SER A 316 78.49 -68.47 -65.85
N ALA A 317 78.29 -69.79 -65.80
CA ALA A 317 79.17 -70.85 -65.28
C ALA A 317 79.91 -70.67 -63.94
N ALA A 318 79.69 -71.62 -63.01
CA ALA A 318 80.56 -72.79 -62.83
C ALA A 318 80.54 -73.35 -61.39
N VAL A 319 80.28 -74.67 -61.30
CA VAL A 319 81.02 -75.66 -60.48
C VAL A 319 80.87 -75.51 -58.95
N ASP A 320 79.98 -76.29 -58.32
CA ASP A 320 80.21 -77.66 -57.79
C ASP A 320 81.08 -77.65 -56.53
N THR A 321 80.51 -77.98 -55.36
CA THR A 321 80.84 -79.21 -54.61
C THR A 321 80.08 -79.35 -53.28
N ASP A 322 79.43 -80.50 -53.17
CA ASP A 322 79.48 -81.46 -52.04
C ASP A 322 78.86 -81.15 -50.66
N LYS A 323 77.95 -82.08 -50.30
CA LYS A 323 77.89 -82.87 -49.03
C LYS A 323 77.52 -82.15 -47.72
N LYS A 324 76.82 -82.74 -46.74
CA LYS A 324 76.16 -84.05 -46.50
C LYS A 324 75.53 -83.93 -45.09
N SER A 325 74.45 -84.68 -44.83
CA SER A 325 74.03 -85.27 -43.53
C SER A 325 73.89 -84.33 -42.31
N LEU A 326 72.74 -84.25 -41.65
CA LEU A 326 72.01 -85.35 -40.99
C LEU A 326 70.51 -85.03 -40.92
#